data_AF-A0A9W4EY14-F1
#
_entry.id   AF-A0A9W4EY14-F1
#
_cell.length_a   1.000
_cell.length_b   1.000
_cell.length_c   1.000
_cell.angle_alpha   90.00
_cell.angle_beta   90.00
_cell.angle_gamma   90.00
#
_symmetry.space_group_name_H-M   'P 1'
#
loop_
_entity.id
_entity.type
_entity.pdbx_description
1 polymer ?
#
loop_
_entity_poly.entity_id
_entity_poly.type
_entity_poly.pdbx_seq_one_letter_code
_entity_poly.pdbx_strand_id
1 'polypeptide(L)'
;MFTGDTVGIYYRELTEFGVELYLPSTSPTQFQPDVMLKSKERIKSLNVDCIYFGHYGASTNVSEVYRQLEFGVPLFFKTGKEIFETEADSVTAKNKLANSLFEIVQSHLTQQGIPTTYSIYEDILKLEMDVNAKGIIHYLTQLKLGLA
;
A
#
# COMPACT_ATOMS: atom_id res chain seq x y z
N MET A 1 -18.60 7.40 0.45
CA MET A 1 -18.12 7.42 -0.95
C MET A 1 -17.43 6.12 -1.28
N PHE A 2 -17.77 5.47 -2.40
CA PHE A 2 -17.05 4.30 -2.87
C PHE A 2 -15.83 4.72 -3.69
N THR A 3 -14.63 4.27 -3.32
CA THR A 3 -13.36 4.70 -3.91
C THR A 3 -12.63 3.59 -4.66
N GLY A 4 -13.14 2.35 -4.61
CA GLY A 4 -12.34 1.18 -4.97
C GLY A 4 -11.05 1.17 -4.16
N ASP A 5 -9.92 0.94 -4.83
CA ASP A 5 -8.58 0.94 -4.22
C ASP A 5 -7.82 2.28 -4.37
N THR A 6 -8.50 3.33 -4.88
CA THR A 6 -7.89 4.64 -5.17
C THR A 6 -7.19 5.24 -3.95
N VAL A 7 -7.76 5.03 -2.76
CA VAL A 7 -7.21 5.52 -1.48
C VAL A 7 -6.66 4.39 -0.61
N GLY A 8 -6.27 3.29 -1.24
CA GLY A 8 -5.69 2.12 -0.58
C GLY A 8 -6.68 0.98 -0.38
N ILE A 9 -6.21 -0.05 0.33
CA ILE A 9 -6.94 -1.25 0.73
C ILE A 9 -7.05 -1.24 2.25
N TYR A 10 -8.22 -1.64 2.78
CA TYR A 10 -8.45 -1.74 4.22
C TYR A 10 -8.39 -3.20 4.69
N TYR A 11 -7.48 -3.49 5.64
CA TYR A 11 -7.28 -4.82 6.22
C TYR A 11 -8.09 -4.99 7.51
N ARG A 12 -9.33 -5.46 7.35
CA ARG A 12 -10.33 -5.52 8.43
C ARG A 12 -10.07 -6.63 9.45
N GLU A 13 -9.26 -7.60 9.11
CA GLU A 13 -8.82 -8.69 9.97
C GLU A 13 -8.18 -8.12 11.25
N LEU A 14 -7.56 -6.94 11.18
CA LEU A 14 -6.93 -6.28 12.32
C LEU A 14 -7.91 -5.56 13.27
N THR A 15 -9.19 -5.47 12.91
CA THR A 15 -10.19 -4.77 13.72
C THR A 15 -10.43 -5.44 15.08
N GLU A 16 -10.23 -6.76 15.19
CA GLU A 16 -10.32 -7.48 16.47
C GLU A 16 -9.24 -7.03 17.48
N PHE A 17 -8.14 -6.45 16.99
CA PHE A 17 -7.07 -5.86 17.79
C PHE A 17 -7.22 -4.35 17.97
N GLY A 18 -8.28 -3.73 17.44
CA GLY A 18 -8.46 -2.28 17.44
C GLY A 18 -7.44 -1.54 16.56
N VAL A 19 -6.81 -2.23 15.60
CA VAL A 19 -5.85 -1.64 14.67
C VAL A 19 -6.51 -1.40 13.32
N GLU A 20 -6.39 -0.18 12.82
CA GLU A 20 -6.79 0.17 11.46
C GLU A 20 -5.55 0.24 10.57
N LEU A 21 -5.51 -0.60 9.52
CA LEU A 21 -4.44 -0.60 8.54
C LEU A 21 -4.98 -0.30 7.15
N TYR A 22 -4.45 0.73 6.52
CA TYR A 22 -4.73 1.12 5.14
C TYR A 22 -3.40 1.15 4.38
N LEU A 23 -3.24 0.28 3.38
CA LEU A 23 -2.03 0.26 2.54
C LEU A 23 -2.35 0.76 1.13
N PRO A 24 -1.43 1.47 0.46
CA PRO A 24 -1.61 1.81 -0.94
C PRO A 24 -1.70 0.54 -1.78
N SER A 25 -2.68 0.48 -2.69
CA SER A 25 -2.69 -0.55 -3.73
C SER A 25 -1.72 -0.15 -4.81
N THR A 26 -0.69 -0.96 -5.01
CA THR A 26 0.33 -0.72 -6.04
C THR A 26 0.35 -1.87 -7.04
N SER A 27 -0.82 -2.37 -7.42
CA SER A 27 -0.95 -3.43 -8.42
C SER A 27 -0.35 -3.01 -9.78
N PRO A 28 0.18 -3.96 -10.58
CA PRO A 28 0.75 -3.65 -11.88
C PRO A 28 -0.20 -2.87 -12.78
N THR A 29 0.34 -1.94 -13.56
CA THR A 29 -0.38 -1.02 -14.47
C THR A 29 -1.28 0.03 -13.80
N GLN A 30 -1.63 -0.13 -12.52
CA GLN A 30 -2.50 0.82 -11.81
C GLN A 30 -1.73 1.75 -10.87
N PHE A 31 -0.53 1.36 -10.43
CA PHE A 31 0.27 2.19 -9.54
C PHE A 31 0.74 3.47 -10.21
N GLN A 32 0.20 4.60 -9.75
CA GLN A 32 0.59 5.95 -10.16
C GLN A 32 0.62 6.84 -8.90
N PRO A 33 1.77 6.97 -8.21
CA PRO A 33 1.84 7.54 -6.87
C PRO A 33 1.29 8.98 -6.81
N ASP A 34 1.64 9.82 -7.79
CA ASP A 34 1.17 11.20 -7.85
C ASP A 34 -0.35 11.30 -8.10
N VAL A 35 -0.89 10.40 -8.92
CA VAL A 35 -2.33 10.37 -9.23
C VAL A 35 -3.13 9.88 -8.03
N MET A 36 -2.62 8.91 -7.27
CA MET A 36 -3.22 8.45 -6.02
C MET A 36 -3.30 9.60 -5.00
N LEU A 37 -2.19 10.32 -4.77
CA LEU A 37 -2.15 11.45 -3.84
C LEU A 37 -3.04 12.61 -4.28
N LYS A 38 -3.09 12.93 -5.59
CA LYS A 38 -4.04 13.92 -6.12
C LYS A 38 -5.49 13.50 -5.95
N SER A 39 -5.78 12.20 -6.13
CA SER A 39 -7.14 11.66 -5.94
C SER A 39 -7.57 11.71 -4.48
N LYS A 40 -6.66 11.42 -3.54
CA LYS A 40 -6.86 11.63 -2.10
C LYS A 40 -7.29 13.07 -1.79
N GLU A 41 -6.57 14.07 -2.31
CA GLU A 41 -6.92 15.48 -2.08
C GLU A 41 -8.30 15.86 -2.64
N ARG A 42 -8.64 15.35 -3.83
CA ARG A 42 -9.98 15.54 -4.40
C ARG A 42 -11.06 14.94 -3.50
N ILE A 43 -10.89 13.70 -3.06
CA ILE A 43 -11.85 13.01 -2.17
C ILE A 43 -11.97 13.75 -0.83
N LYS A 44 -10.83 14.16 -0.24
CA LYS A 44 -10.79 14.93 1.00
C LYS A 44 -11.55 16.25 0.89
N SER A 45 -11.45 16.95 -0.25
CA SER A 45 -12.17 18.21 -0.49
C SER A 45 -13.70 18.07 -0.54
N LEU A 46 -14.20 16.85 -0.74
CA LEU A 46 -15.64 16.54 -0.74
C LEU A 46 -16.21 16.34 0.67
N ASN A 47 -15.38 16.36 1.72
CA ASN A 47 -15.77 16.22 3.12
C ASN A 47 -16.68 15.00 3.37
N VAL A 48 -16.25 13.82 2.89
CA VAL A 48 -17.03 12.58 3.04
C VAL A 48 -16.89 12.01 4.46
N ASP A 49 -17.99 11.49 5.02
CA ASP A 49 -18.00 10.89 6.37
C ASP A 49 -17.54 9.43 6.39
N CYS A 50 -17.53 8.77 5.22
CA CYS A 50 -17.23 7.34 5.12
C CYS A 50 -16.62 6.99 3.75
N ILE A 51 -15.63 6.12 3.75
CA ILE A 51 -14.96 5.57 2.56
C ILE A 51 -15.28 4.08 2.46
N TYR A 52 -15.73 3.64 1.29
CA TYR A 52 -15.96 2.23 0.96
C TYR A 52 -14.90 1.73 -0.02
N PHE A 53 -14.26 0.61 0.33
CA PHE A 53 -13.10 0.05 -0.36
C PHE A 53 -13.47 -1.06 -1.35
N GLY A 54 -12.60 -1.29 -2.35
CA GLY A 54 -12.80 -2.33 -3.37
C GLY A 54 -12.83 -3.75 -2.80
N HIS A 55 -12.02 -4.01 -1.78
CA HIS A 55 -11.90 -5.30 -1.09
C HIS A 55 -12.88 -5.47 0.08
N TYR A 56 -14.11 -4.95 -0.05
CA TYR A 56 -15.16 -4.98 0.98
C TYR A 56 -14.76 -4.40 2.34
N GLY A 57 -15.13 -3.16 2.58
CA GLY A 57 -14.94 -2.53 3.87
C GLY A 57 -15.45 -1.11 3.87
N ALA A 58 -15.69 -0.58 5.05
CA ALA A 58 -16.06 0.80 5.24
C ALA A 58 -15.26 1.35 6.41
N SER A 59 -14.70 2.55 6.24
CA SER A 59 -14.09 3.30 7.34
C SER A 59 -14.76 4.65 7.47
N THR A 60 -15.25 4.92 8.68
CA THR A 60 -15.70 6.25 9.11
C THR A 60 -14.54 7.09 9.63
N ASN A 61 -13.36 6.49 9.85
CA ASN A 61 -12.14 7.20 10.24
C ASN A 61 -11.39 7.73 9.00
N VAL A 62 -12.07 8.57 8.22
CA VAL A 62 -11.58 9.05 6.91
C VAL A 62 -10.24 9.79 7.02
N SER A 63 -10.02 10.49 8.13
CA SER A 63 -8.77 11.20 8.39
C SER A 63 -7.58 10.25 8.50
N GLU A 64 -7.77 9.08 9.11
CA GLU A 64 -6.72 8.08 9.24
C GLU A 64 -6.41 7.39 7.91
N VAL A 65 -7.43 7.12 7.08
CA VAL A 65 -7.24 6.64 5.70
C VAL A 65 -6.31 7.58 4.93
N TYR A 66 -6.59 8.89 4.98
CA TYR A 66 -5.76 9.88 4.29
C TYR A 66 -4.35 9.96 4.86
N ARG A 67 -4.21 9.93 6.19
CA ARG A 67 -2.91 9.99 6.87
C ARG A 67 -2.02 8.81 6.49
N GLN A 68 -2.57 7.58 6.54
CA GLN A 68 -1.82 6.38 6.19
C GLN A 68 -1.47 6.34 4.70
N LEU A 69 -2.37 6.76 3.81
CA LEU A 69 -2.08 6.83 2.38
C LEU A 69 -0.98 7.87 2.05
N GLU A 70 -1.06 9.04 2.67
CA GLU A 70 -0.09 10.14 2.50
C GLU A 70 1.31 9.77 2.98
N PHE A 71 1.40 8.90 4.00
CA PHE A 71 2.67 8.34 4.48
C PHE A 71 3.13 7.13 3.66
N GLY A 72 2.22 6.21 3.37
CA GLY A 72 2.51 4.91 2.77
C GLY A 72 2.94 5.00 1.32
N VAL A 73 2.29 5.85 0.51
CA VAL A 73 2.63 5.98 -0.93
C VAL A 73 4.08 6.43 -1.13
N PRO A 74 4.57 7.53 -0.50
CA PRO A 74 5.96 7.93 -0.63
C PRO A 74 6.95 6.90 -0.06
N LEU A 75 6.60 6.25 1.05
CA LEU A 75 7.45 5.23 1.68
C LEU A 75 7.66 4.04 0.73
N PHE A 76 6.58 3.45 0.22
CA PHE A 76 6.62 2.30 -0.67
C PHE A 76 7.37 2.63 -1.96
N PHE A 77 7.09 3.81 -2.53
CA PHE A 77 7.76 4.27 -3.74
C PHE A 77 9.26 4.49 -3.52
N LYS A 78 9.65 5.12 -2.42
CA LYS A 78 11.06 5.35 -2.07
C LYS A 78 11.81 4.03 -1.90
N THR A 79 11.27 3.09 -1.13
CA THR A 79 11.87 1.75 -0.94
C THR A 79 12.03 1.03 -2.27
N GLY A 80 11.01 1.10 -3.14
CA GLY A 80 11.10 0.52 -4.48
C GLY A 80 12.17 1.17 -5.34
N LYS A 81 12.30 2.50 -5.30
CA LYS A 81 13.30 3.24 -6.05
C LYS A 81 14.72 2.86 -5.61
N GLU A 82 14.98 2.81 -4.31
CA GLU A 82 16.29 2.43 -3.76
C GLU A 82 16.71 1.02 -4.24
N ILE A 83 15.81 0.05 -4.18
CA ILE A 83 16.08 -1.33 -4.64
C ILE A 83 16.23 -1.38 -6.16
N PHE A 84 15.41 -0.66 -6.91
CA PHE A 84 15.48 -0.64 -8.37
C PHE A 84 16.78 -0.02 -8.91
N GLU A 85 17.38 0.91 -8.18
CA GLU A 85 18.67 1.52 -8.53
C GLU A 85 19.86 0.59 -8.27
N THR A 86 19.77 -0.31 -7.29
CA THR A 86 20.87 -1.23 -6.93
C THR A 86 20.78 -2.61 -7.59
N GLU A 87 19.57 -3.06 -7.96
CA GLU A 87 19.35 -4.41 -8.50
C GLU A 87 19.17 -4.39 -10.02
N ALA A 88 20.08 -5.05 -10.75
CA ALA A 88 20.00 -5.14 -12.21
C ALA A 88 18.95 -6.15 -12.70
N ASP A 89 18.68 -7.20 -11.92
CA ASP A 89 17.71 -8.24 -12.26
C ASP A 89 16.31 -7.93 -11.71
N SER A 90 15.30 -7.95 -12.59
CA SER A 90 13.93 -7.58 -12.24
C SER A 90 13.28 -8.56 -11.27
N VAL A 91 13.60 -9.85 -11.36
CA VAL A 91 13.04 -10.87 -10.45
C VAL A 91 13.58 -10.66 -9.04
N THR A 92 14.89 -10.46 -8.93
CA THR A 92 15.58 -10.16 -7.66
C THR A 92 15.07 -8.86 -7.05
N ALA A 93 14.90 -7.80 -7.84
CA ALA A 93 14.35 -6.52 -7.38
C ALA A 93 12.94 -6.67 -6.81
N LYS A 94 12.04 -7.41 -7.49
CA LYS A 94 10.68 -7.69 -7.00
C LYS A 94 10.68 -8.45 -5.69
N ASN A 95 11.47 -9.53 -5.58
CA ASN A 95 11.54 -10.33 -4.37
C ASN A 95 12.11 -9.55 -3.19
N LYS A 96 13.19 -8.77 -3.41
CA LYS A 96 13.76 -7.90 -2.38
C LYS A 96 12.75 -6.85 -1.92
N LEU A 97 12.07 -6.19 -2.86
CA LEU A 97 11.07 -5.18 -2.52
C LEU A 97 9.89 -5.80 -1.76
N ALA A 98 9.37 -6.95 -2.18
CA ALA A 98 8.29 -7.63 -1.47
C ALA A 98 8.65 -7.92 0.00
N ASN A 99 9.86 -8.42 0.23
CA ASN A 99 10.36 -8.66 1.59
C ASN A 99 10.51 -7.36 2.39
N SER A 100 11.09 -6.31 1.82
CA SER A 100 11.25 -5.02 2.51
C SER A 100 9.91 -4.36 2.85
N LEU A 101 8.93 -4.40 1.95
CA LEU A 101 7.59 -3.89 2.23
C LEU A 101 6.90 -4.72 3.33
N PHE A 102 7.06 -6.04 3.29
CA PHE A 102 6.53 -6.93 4.34
C PHE A 102 7.15 -6.63 5.69
N GLU A 103 8.47 -6.46 5.78
CA GLU A 103 9.17 -6.10 7.02
C GLU A 103 8.72 -4.74 7.57
N ILE A 104 8.48 -3.75 6.70
CA ILE A 104 7.93 -2.44 7.09
C ILE A 104 6.55 -2.61 7.73
N VAL A 105 5.63 -3.32 7.07
CA VAL A 105 4.26 -3.52 7.56
C VAL A 105 4.26 -4.38 8.83
N GLN A 106 5.05 -5.46 8.86
CA GLN A 106 5.16 -6.33 10.03
C GLN A 106 5.72 -5.58 11.24
N SER A 107 6.76 -4.76 11.06
CA SER A 107 7.31 -3.91 12.13
C SER A 107 6.27 -2.92 12.65
N HIS A 108 5.48 -2.32 11.76
CA HIS A 108 4.43 -1.38 12.14
C HIS A 108 3.29 -2.04 12.94
N LEU A 109 2.88 -3.25 12.56
CA LEU A 109 1.82 -4.00 13.24
C LEU A 109 2.28 -4.59 14.57
N THR A 110 3.50 -5.12 14.64
CA THR A 110 4.07 -5.64 15.90
C THR A 110 4.25 -4.54 16.94
N GLN A 111 4.62 -3.32 16.53
CA GLN A 111 4.66 -2.14 17.42
C GLN A 111 3.28 -1.75 17.96
N GLN A 112 2.20 -2.11 17.27
CA GLN A 112 0.82 -1.93 17.71
C GLN A 112 0.27 -3.12 18.50
N GLY A 113 1.11 -4.11 18.81
CA GLY A 113 0.75 -5.27 19.63
C GLY A 113 0.15 -6.44 18.85
N ILE A 114 0.17 -6.42 17.51
CA ILE A 114 -0.28 -7.57 16.72
C ILE A 114 0.75 -8.71 16.84
N PRO A 115 0.37 -9.89 17.37
CA PRO A 115 1.30 -11.00 17.57
C PRO A 115 1.87 -11.48 16.24
N THR A 116 3.18 -11.74 16.17
CA THR A 116 3.84 -12.24 14.95
C THR A 116 3.30 -13.58 14.44
N THR A 117 2.59 -14.32 15.30
CA THR A 117 1.90 -15.58 14.98
C THR A 117 0.51 -15.39 14.39
N TYR A 118 0.00 -14.16 14.32
CA TYR A 118 -1.32 -13.88 13.76
C TYR A 118 -1.32 -14.15 12.25
N SER A 119 -2.35 -14.82 11.74
CA SER A 119 -2.27 -15.44 10.41
C SER A 119 -2.29 -14.43 9.25
N ILE A 120 -2.73 -13.19 9.49
CA ILE A 120 -2.78 -12.12 8.48
C ILE A 120 -1.45 -11.91 7.76
N TYR A 121 -0.33 -12.11 8.45
CA TYR A 121 1.00 -11.92 7.87
C TYR A 121 1.24 -12.89 6.71
N GLU A 122 1.00 -14.18 6.92
CA GLU A 122 1.25 -15.22 5.92
C GLU A 122 0.08 -15.36 4.93
N ASP A 123 -1.16 -15.26 5.41
CA ASP A 123 -2.35 -15.51 4.60
C ASP A 123 -2.69 -14.36 3.64
N ILE A 124 -2.34 -13.12 4.03
CA ILE A 124 -2.76 -11.91 3.30
C ILE A 124 -1.56 -11.02 2.96
N LEU A 125 -0.87 -10.48 3.97
CA LEU A 125 0.09 -9.40 3.77
C LEU A 125 1.28 -9.83 2.91
N LYS A 126 1.75 -11.07 3.01
CA LYS A 126 2.85 -11.56 2.18
C LYS A 126 2.51 -11.57 0.68
N LEU A 127 1.31 -12.04 0.33
CA LEU A 127 0.83 -12.01 -1.06
C LEU A 127 0.63 -10.58 -1.54
N GLU A 128 0.04 -9.73 -0.69
CA GLU A 128 -0.19 -8.32 -0.99
C GLU A 128 1.12 -7.57 -1.26
N MET A 129 2.17 -7.81 -0.46
CA MET A 129 3.46 -7.17 -0.66
C MET A 129 4.16 -7.65 -1.94
N ASP A 130 3.97 -8.91 -2.34
CA ASP A 130 4.43 -9.42 -3.64
C ASP A 130 3.72 -8.72 -4.82
N VAL A 131 2.40 -8.60 -4.76
CA VAL A 131 1.62 -7.86 -5.78
C VAL A 131 2.05 -6.40 -5.85
N ASN A 132 2.22 -5.76 -4.68
CA ASN A 132 2.63 -4.38 -4.59
C ASN A 132 4.03 -4.15 -5.17
N ALA A 133 4.99 -5.01 -4.82
CA ALA A 133 6.34 -4.96 -5.35
C ALA A 133 6.37 -5.06 -6.87
N LYS A 134 5.56 -5.95 -7.46
CA LYS A 134 5.45 -6.10 -8.92
C LYS A 134 5.01 -4.80 -9.59
N GLY A 135 4.01 -4.10 -9.06
CA GLY A 135 3.54 -2.86 -9.69
C GLY A 135 4.47 -1.68 -9.47
N ILE A 136 5.15 -1.57 -8.33
CA ILE A 136 6.18 -0.54 -8.12
C ILE A 136 7.35 -0.73 -9.09
N ILE A 137 7.89 -1.95 -9.22
CA ILE A 137 8.98 -2.24 -10.17
C ILE A 137 8.52 -2.03 -11.61
N HIS A 138 7.28 -2.39 -11.95
CA HIS A 138 6.71 -2.11 -13.27
C HIS A 138 6.68 -0.59 -13.54
N TYR A 139 6.14 0.21 -12.62
CA TYR A 139 6.08 1.67 -12.75
C TYR A 139 7.47 2.30 -12.91
N LEU A 140 8.44 1.90 -12.07
CA LEU A 140 9.83 2.39 -12.17
C LEU A 140 10.49 2.00 -13.50
N THR A 141 10.17 0.82 -14.03
CA THR A 141 10.62 0.39 -15.36
C THR A 141 10.04 1.27 -16.46
N GLN A 142 8.74 1.58 -16.42
CA GLN A 142 8.12 2.49 -17.38
C GLN A 142 8.71 3.90 -17.27
N LEU A 143 8.95 4.38 -16.04
CA LEU A 143 9.55 5.70 -15.80
C LEU A 143 10.96 5.81 -16.39
N LYS A 144 11.80 4.77 -16.22
CA LYS A 144 13.14 4.69 -16.82
C LYS A 144 13.10 4.70 -18.36
N LEU A 145 12.04 4.17 -18.96
CA LEU A 145 11.82 4.15 -20.41
C LEU A 145 11.12 5.41 -20.95
N GLY A 146 10.69 6.35 -20.08
CA GLY A 146 9.93 7.53 -20.47
C GLY A 146 8.48 7.25 -20.85
N LEU A 147 7.88 6.18 -20.30
CA LEU A 147 6.54 5.68 -20.61
C LEU A 147 5.54 5.83 -19.44
N ALA A 148 5.96 6.40 -18.32
CA ALA A 148 5.16 6.57 -17.10
C ALA A 148 4.54 7.97 -17.00
#